data_AF-A0A2M7E178-F1
#
_entry.id   AF-A0A2M7E178-F1
#
_cell.length_a   1.000
_cell.length_b   1.000
_cell.length_c   1.000
_cell.angle_alpha   90.00
_cell.angle_beta   90.00
_cell.angle_gamma   90.00
#
_symmetry.space_group_name_H-M   'P 1'
#
loop_
_entity.id
_entity.type
_entity.pdbx_description
1 polymer ?
#
loop_
_entity_poly.entity_id
_entity_poly.type
_entity_poly.pdbx_seq_one_letter_code
_entity_poly.pdbx_strand_id
1 'polypeptide(L)'
;SFANTPFEQIKGAEKIVLFGSEINSDNAVVGFIIGNQKFLNHIKVDLITTRKISSVEYKTENNLHIKSYYHFIKAANYYLVSQNKQNNLFITSKCSGFDNYKKLVLAENFDEIVKKSGVTTDSIINFADGYNMTANAILVFSEKEISANTSVEIRNFAMLTGKLGKTSMGVISLKEKNNSEGIINFEVDSLTNNLKEKLDSGKVKNLFIFGEDPIGCSTNNNNVNNWFKNTDFVVVQDYFMTETAKLASLILPASFPFETGGSFTNTQKVIQQFDGTNSDIISDCNLTQLVSLAKKLNIKGIQTGDEVNTEMLKEITKTNNNEMLAFENTTTDNNNKLFDFGCDNFVLRFEKYFENSFTIKNKEYERV
;
A
#
# COMPACT_ATOMS: atom_id res chain seq x y z
N SER A 1 -6.43 -6.18 -1.49
CA SER A 1 -7.32 -5.78 -0.37
C SER A 1 -8.61 -6.61 -0.25
N PHE A 2 -9.06 -7.40 -1.26
CA PHE A 2 -10.41 -8.01 -1.26
C PHE A 2 -10.77 -8.94 -0.08
N ALA A 3 -9.80 -9.44 0.70
CA ALA A 3 -10.07 -10.30 1.86
C ALA A 3 -9.02 -10.13 2.98
N ASN A 4 -8.69 -8.88 3.31
CA ASN A 4 -7.78 -8.61 4.43
C ASN A 4 -8.39 -9.05 5.76
N THR A 5 -7.57 -9.61 6.64
CA THR A 5 -7.96 -9.96 8.00
C THR A 5 -8.18 -8.68 8.83
N PRO A 6 -9.35 -8.48 9.47
CA PRO A 6 -9.56 -7.35 10.37
C PRO A 6 -8.64 -7.38 11.59
N PHE A 7 -8.26 -6.21 12.11
CA PHE A 7 -7.34 -6.08 13.24
C PHE A 7 -7.89 -6.69 14.51
N GLU A 8 -9.21 -6.71 14.71
CA GLU A 8 -9.85 -7.33 15.87
C GLU A 8 -9.63 -8.85 15.90
N GLN A 9 -9.28 -9.47 14.76
CA GLN A 9 -9.01 -10.90 14.65
C GLN A 9 -7.54 -11.25 14.90
N ILE A 10 -6.65 -10.26 15.05
CA ILE A 10 -5.24 -10.49 15.44
C ILE A 10 -5.15 -11.29 16.75
N LYS A 11 -6.11 -11.09 17.66
CA LYS A 11 -6.19 -11.81 18.94
C LYS A 11 -6.36 -13.33 18.83
N GLY A 12 -6.88 -13.81 17.70
CA GLY A 12 -7.07 -15.25 17.45
C GLY A 12 -5.94 -15.90 16.67
N ALA A 13 -4.88 -15.14 16.32
CA ALA A 13 -3.75 -15.65 15.58
C ALA A 13 -2.88 -16.57 16.46
N GLU A 14 -2.44 -17.68 15.90
CA GLU A 14 -1.39 -18.54 16.50
C GLU A 14 0.00 -18.06 16.08
N LYS A 15 0.09 -17.53 14.86
CA LYS A 15 1.32 -17.04 14.25
C LYS A 15 1.07 -15.79 13.43
N ILE A 16 1.94 -14.81 13.59
CA ILE A 16 2.02 -13.61 12.77
C ILE A 16 3.36 -13.60 12.06
N VAL A 17 3.35 -13.30 10.77
CA VAL A 17 4.57 -13.06 9.99
C VAL A 17 4.56 -11.61 9.55
N LEU A 18 5.53 -10.83 10.03
CA LEU A 18 5.80 -9.49 9.56
C LEU A 18 6.68 -9.59 8.30
N PHE A 19 6.15 -9.19 7.16
CA PHE A 19 6.79 -9.33 5.87
C PHE A 19 7.03 -7.95 5.26
N GLY A 20 8.25 -7.42 5.40
CA GLY A 20 8.56 -6.05 4.96
C GLY A 20 7.68 -5.02 5.66
N SER A 21 7.81 -4.90 6.98
CA SER A 21 7.00 -3.96 7.73
C SER A 21 7.72 -3.46 8.97
N GLU A 22 7.93 -2.14 9.03
CA GLU A 22 8.42 -1.44 10.22
C GLU A 22 7.22 -0.97 11.07
N ILE A 23 6.38 -1.93 11.51
CA ILE A 23 5.07 -1.65 12.13
C ILE A 23 5.13 -0.72 13.35
N ASN A 24 6.28 -0.62 14.03
CA ASN A 24 6.43 0.28 15.17
C ASN A 24 6.50 1.77 14.75
N SER A 25 7.11 2.06 13.60
CA SER A 25 7.24 3.44 13.09
C SER A 25 6.10 3.80 12.15
N ASP A 26 5.79 2.91 11.21
CA ASP A 26 4.87 3.22 10.11
C ASP A 26 3.40 3.02 10.51
N ASN A 27 3.12 2.07 11.40
CA ASN A 27 1.76 1.67 11.77
C ASN A 27 1.64 1.37 13.27
N ALA A 28 2.07 2.32 14.11
CA ALA A 28 2.28 2.13 15.54
C ALA A 28 1.08 1.52 16.29
N VAL A 29 -0.17 1.83 15.90
CA VAL A 29 -1.38 1.24 16.50
C VAL A 29 -1.44 -0.28 16.25
N VAL A 30 -1.18 -0.73 15.03
CA VAL A 30 -1.14 -2.16 14.69
C VAL A 30 0.06 -2.83 15.36
N GLY A 31 1.21 -2.14 15.38
CA GLY A 31 2.40 -2.58 16.13
C GLY A 31 2.11 -2.80 17.60
N PHE A 32 1.35 -1.90 18.23
CA PHE A 32 0.89 -2.03 19.61
C PHE A 32 -0.06 -3.22 19.79
N ILE A 33 -1.06 -3.38 18.91
CA ILE A 33 -2.01 -4.50 18.98
C ILE A 33 -1.25 -5.84 18.91
N ILE A 34 -0.36 -6.02 17.92
CA ILE A 34 0.44 -7.25 17.76
C ILE A 34 1.34 -7.47 18.98
N GLY A 35 2.05 -6.45 19.44
CA GLY A 35 2.91 -6.54 20.62
C GLY A 35 2.13 -6.91 21.88
N ASN A 36 0.93 -6.37 22.06
CA ASN A 36 0.06 -6.69 23.18
C ASN A 36 -0.46 -8.14 23.11
N GLN A 37 -0.85 -8.63 21.93
CA GLN A 37 -1.24 -10.03 21.77
C GLN A 37 -0.07 -10.98 22.01
N LYS A 38 1.15 -10.62 21.60
CA LYS A 38 2.35 -11.40 21.92
C LYS A 38 2.58 -11.49 23.42
N PHE A 39 2.43 -10.38 24.14
CA PHE A 39 2.60 -10.35 25.59
C PHE A 39 1.51 -11.12 26.34
N LEU A 40 0.24 -10.91 26.00
CA LEU A 40 -0.90 -11.47 26.73
C LEU A 40 -1.21 -12.93 26.35
N ASN A 41 -1.09 -13.27 25.07
CA ASN A 41 -1.52 -14.56 24.52
C ASN A 41 -0.37 -15.40 23.96
N HIS A 42 0.88 -14.95 24.11
CA HIS A 42 2.08 -15.68 23.68
C HIS A 42 2.07 -16.09 22.19
N ILE A 43 1.45 -15.27 21.33
CA ILE A 43 1.45 -15.50 19.89
C ILE A 43 2.88 -15.43 19.34
N LYS A 44 3.20 -16.28 18.37
CA LYS A 44 4.51 -16.25 17.69
C LYS A 44 4.50 -15.16 16.62
N VAL A 45 5.53 -14.32 16.59
CA VAL A 45 5.72 -13.22 15.63
C VAL A 45 7.08 -13.37 14.96
N ASP A 46 7.09 -13.81 13.70
CA ASP A 46 8.30 -13.92 12.90
C ASP A 46 8.47 -12.68 12.00
N LEU A 47 9.72 -12.33 11.68
CA LEU A 47 10.08 -11.25 10.77
C LEU A 47 10.75 -11.78 9.51
N ILE A 48 10.34 -11.27 8.36
CA ILE A 48 11.04 -11.41 7.08
C ILE A 48 11.35 -9.99 6.57
N THR A 49 12.63 -9.68 6.36
CA THR A 49 13.06 -8.32 6.01
C THR A 49 14.25 -8.29 5.04
N THR A 50 14.31 -7.27 4.18
CA THR A 50 15.50 -6.94 3.39
C THR A 50 16.42 -5.95 4.10
N ARG A 51 15.95 -5.35 5.23
CA ARG A 51 16.75 -4.41 6.01
C ARG A 51 17.86 -5.16 6.74
N LYS A 52 19.02 -4.50 6.89
CA LYS A 52 20.13 -5.03 7.70
C LYS A 52 19.80 -5.02 9.18
N ILE A 53 19.05 -4.02 9.62
CA ILE A 53 18.56 -3.84 10.98
C ILE A 53 17.13 -3.33 10.86
N SER A 54 16.19 -4.05 11.46
CA SER A 54 14.78 -3.67 11.54
C SER A 54 14.40 -3.23 12.95
N SER A 55 13.52 -2.23 13.05
CA SER A 55 13.04 -1.67 14.32
C SER A 55 12.11 -2.61 15.09
N VAL A 56 11.79 -3.78 14.53
CA VAL A 56 10.90 -4.76 15.16
C VAL A 56 11.60 -6.06 15.55
N GLU A 57 12.88 -6.26 15.20
CA GLU A 57 13.64 -7.51 15.48
C GLU A 57 13.66 -7.92 16.95
N TYR A 58 13.71 -6.96 17.87
CA TYR A 58 13.71 -7.24 19.31
C TYR A 58 12.34 -7.68 19.85
N LYS A 59 11.28 -7.58 19.02
CA LYS A 59 9.90 -7.98 19.34
C LYS A 59 9.49 -9.27 18.65
N THR A 60 10.37 -9.94 17.94
CA THR A 60 10.07 -11.13 17.12
C THR A 60 10.86 -12.36 17.57
N GLU A 61 10.33 -13.55 17.31
CA GLU A 61 10.94 -14.83 17.70
C GLU A 61 12.06 -15.22 16.73
N ASN A 62 11.78 -15.13 15.43
CA ASN A 62 12.71 -15.47 14.37
C ASN A 62 12.82 -14.32 13.38
N ASN A 63 14.04 -14.02 12.96
CA ASN A 63 14.35 -12.96 12.01
C ASN A 63 15.03 -13.57 10.80
N LEU A 64 14.39 -13.46 9.63
CA LEU A 64 14.93 -13.93 8.37
C LEU A 64 15.26 -12.74 7.46
N HIS A 65 16.56 -12.54 7.23
CA HIS A 65 17.04 -11.52 6.31
C HIS A 65 17.14 -12.09 4.89
N ILE A 66 16.45 -11.44 3.96
CA ILE A 66 16.37 -11.83 2.54
C ILE A 66 16.95 -10.74 1.66
N LYS A 67 17.27 -11.05 0.40
CA LYS A 67 17.69 -10.05 -0.60
C LYS A 67 16.53 -9.46 -1.38
N SER A 68 15.44 -10.21 -1.57
CA SER A 68 14.29 -9.75 -2.35
C SER A 68 12.99 -10.39 -1.86
N TYR A 69 12.04 -9.54 -1.43
CA TYR A 69 10.69 -9.95 -1.04
C TYR A 69 9.98 -10.72 -2.15
N TYR A 70 10.01 -10.18 -3.38
CA TYR A 70 9.42 -10.79 -4.56
C TYR A 70 9.90 -12.23 -4.79
N HIS A 71 11.22 -12.42 -4.89
CA HIS A 71 11.78 -13.74 -5.18
C HIS A 71 11.56 -14.71 -4.02
N PHE A 72 11.60 -14.23 -2.77
CA PHE A 72 11.33 -15.06 -1.60
C PHE A 72 9.90 -15.63 -1.61
N ILE A 73 8.89 -14.77 -1.77
CA ILE A 73 7.50 -15.23 -1.75
C ILE A 73 7.16 -16.04 -3.02
N LYS A 74 7.74 -15.69 -4.17
CA LYS A 74 7.62 -16.47 -5.42
C LYS A 74 8.20 -17.87 -5.27
N ALA A 75 9.35 -18.03 -4.60
CA ALA A 75 9.91 -19.35 -4.30
C ALA A 75 9.00 -20.16 -3.36
N ALA A 76 8.40 -19.52 -2.35
CA ALA A 76 7.42 -20.18 -1.48
C ALA A 76 6.19 -20.66 -2.27
N ASN A 77 5.67 -19.83 -3.17
CA ASN A 77 4.57 -20.20 -4.08
C ASN A 77 4.94 -21.38 -4.98
N TYR A 78 6.10 -21.32 -5.64
CA TYR A 78 6.63 -22.39 -6.46
C TYR A 78 6.69 -23.70 -5.67
N TYR A 79 7.28 -23.65 -4.47
CA TYR A 79 7.43 -24.82 -3.61
C TYR A 79 6.09 -25.47 -3.28
N LEU A 80 5.11 -24.69 -2.79
CA LEU A 80 3.79 -25.21 -2.45
C LEU A 80 3.11 -25.89 -3.65
N VAL A 81 3.18 -25.28 -4.83
CA VAL A 81 2.58 -25.82 -6.06
C VAL A 81 3.32 -27.07 -6.53
N SER A 82 4.65 -27.08 -6.50
CA SER A 82 5.48 -28.21 -6.96
C SER A 82 5.29 -29.46 -6.10
N GLN A 83 5.10 -29.27 -4.79
CA GLN A 83 4.88 -30.36 -3.83
C GLN A 83 3.40 -30.71 -3.64
N ASN A 84 2.49 -30.10 -4.41
CA ASN A 84 1.04 -30.24 -4.28
C ASN A 84 0.52 -29.98 -2.84
N LYS A 85 1.12 -29.02 -2.14
CA LYS A 85 0.78 -28.64 -0.75
C LYS A 85 -0.27 -27.53 -0.66
N GLN A 86 -0.77 -27.03 -1.78
CA GLN A 86 -1.84 -26.03 -1.83
C GLN A 86 -3.20 -26.59 -1.40
N ASN A 87 -4.07 -25.70 -0.91
CA ASN A 87 -5.44 -26.02 -0.50
C ASN A 87 -6.36 -26.14 -1.72
N ASN A 88 -6.44 -27.35 -2.29
CA ASN A 88 -7.25 -27.61 -3.49
C ASN A 88 -8.73 -27.27 -3.30
N LEU A 89 -9.32 -27.56 -2.13
CA LEU A 89 -10.74 -27.27 -1.87
C LEU A 89 -11.04 -25.77 -1.93
N PHE A 90 -10.18 -24.94 -1.33
CA PHE A 90 -10.31 -23.49 -1.41
C PHE A 90 -10.14 -23.00 -2.84
N ILE A 91 -9.11 -23.47 -3.54
CA ILE A 91 -8.84 -23.09 -4.93
C ILE A 91 -10.02 -23.40 -5.83
N THR A 92 -10.59 -24.61 -5.76
CA THR A 92 -11.71 -25.01 -6.62
C THR A 92 -13.01 -24.28 -6.32
N SER A 93 -13.20 -23.80 -5.07
CA SER A 93 -14.47 -23.19 -4.63
C SER A 93 -14.46 -21.66 -4.64
N LYS A 94 -13.28 -21.03 -4.58
CA LYS A 94 -13.13 -19.58 -4.39
C LYS A 94 -12.15 -18.92 -5.35
N CYS A 95 -11.44 -19.66 -6.19
CA CYS A 95 -10.40 -19.10 -7.05
C CYS A 95 -10.59 -19.42 -8.55
N SER A 96 -10.11 -18.54 -9.42
CA SER A 96 -9.99 -18.74 -10.88
C SER A 96 -8.54 -18.72 -11.33
N GLY A 97 -8.25 -19.28 -12.51
CA GLY A 97 -6.95 -19.12 -13.18
C GLY A 97 -5.80 -19.97 -12.63
N PHE A 98 -6.05 -20.87 -11.66
CA PHE A 98 -5.01 -21.67 -11.02
C PHE A 98 -4.24 -22.58 -12.00
N ASP A 99 -4.90 -23.24 -12.94
CA ASP A 99 -4.21 -24.16 -13.87
C ASP A 99 -3.17 -23.45 -14.73
N ASN A 100 -3.52 -22.25 -15.22
CA ASN A 100 -2.59 -21.42 -15.98
C ASN A 100 -1.45 -20.91 -15.09
N TYR A 101 -1.77 -20.42 -13.89
CA TYR A 101 -0.77 -20.00 -12.91
C TYR A 101 0.21 -21.13 -12.56
N LYS A 102 -0.30 -22.33 -12.28
CA LYS A 102 0.48 -23.54 -11.98
C LYS A 102 1.45 -23.87 -13.11
N LYS A 103 0.98 -23.85 -14.36
CA LYS A 103 1.84 -24.09 -15.53
C LYS A 103 2.97 -23.07 -15.62
N LEU A 104 2.65 -21.78 -15.40
CA LEU A 104 3.62 -20.69 -15.53
C LEU A 104 4.66 -20.70 -14.40
N VAL A 105 4.23 -20.82 -13.15
CA VAL A 105 5.14 -20.82 -11.99
C VAL A 105 6.10 -22.03 -12.05
N LEU A 106 5.61 -23.21 -12.44
CA LEU A 106 6.44 -24.42 -12.57
C LEU A 106 7.36 -24.42 -13.80
N ALA A 107 7.18 -23.48 -14.73
CA ALA A 107 8.09 -23.30 -15.87
C ALA A 107 9.32 -22.45 -15.50
N GLU A 108 9.29 -21.74 -14.36
CA GLU A 108 10.41 -20.94 -13.88
C GLU A 108 11.51 -21.79 -13.25
N ASN A 109 12.73 -21.28 -13.19
CA ASN A 109 13.87 -21.97 -12.57
C ASN A 109 13.89 -21.73 -11.05
N PHE A 110 13.49 -22.74 -10.28
CA PHE A 110 13.43 -22.64 -8.82
C PHE A 110 14.76 -22.26 -8.16
N ASP A 111 15.87 -22.88 -8.57
CA ASP A 111 17.19 -22.62 -7.99
C ASP A 111 17.62 -21.16 -8.24
N GLU A 112 17.28 -20.62 -9.40
CA GLU A 112 17.53 -19.21 -9.72
C GLU A 112 16.69 -18.27 -8.84
N ILE A 113 15.41 -18.58 -8.63
CA ILE A 113 14.53 -17.79 -7.75
C ILE A 113 15.05 -17.82 -6.31
N VAL A 114 15.43 -18.99 -5.79
CA VAL A 114 16.01 -19.13 -4.44
C VAL A 114 17.33 -18.36 -4.34
N LYS A 115 18.21 -18.44 -5.34
CA LYS A 115 19.44 -17.65 -5.36
C LYS A 115 19.17 -16.14 -5.31
N LYS A 116 18.15 -15.66 -6.04
CA LYS A 116 17.75 -14.24 -6.06
C LYS A 116 17.07 -13.80 -4.76
N SER A 117 16.35 -14.70 -4.09
CA SER A 117 15.77 -14.41 -2.76
C SER A 117 16.86 -14.22 -1.70
N GLY A 118 18.03 -14.81 -1.89
CA GLY A 118 19.21 -14.62 -1.06
C GLY A 118 19.27 -15.49 0.18
N VAL A 119 18.40 -16.48 0.29
CA VAL A 119 18.37 -17.48 1.38
C VAL A 119 18.49 -18.90 0.83
N THR A 120 18.60 -19.89 1.71
CA THR A 120 18.66 -21.30 1.31
C THR A 120 17.28 -21.84 0.97
N THR A 121 17.25 -22.93 0.21
CA THR A 121 16.01 -23.68 -0.07
C THR A 121 15.31 -24.10 1.21
N ASP A 122 16.05 -24.54 2.23
CA ASP A 122 15.48 -24.93 3.53
C ASP A 122 14.76 -23.77 4.22
N SER A 123 15.28 -22.53 4.11
CA SER A 123 14.59 -21.35 4.64
C SER A 123 13.24 -21.11 3.96
N ILE A 124 13.17 -21.29 2.63
CA ILE A 124 11.91 -21.18 1.87
C ILE A 124 10.92 -22.26 2.31
N ILE A 125 11.39 -23.51 2.40
CA ILE A 125 10.58 -24.66 2.79
C ILE A 125 10.03 -24.47 4.21
N ASN A 126 10.89 -24.13 5.17
CA ASN A 126 10.51 -23.94 6.57
C ASN A 126 9.48 -22.81 6.73
N PHE A 127 9.62 -21.71 5.97
CA PHE A 127 8.63 -20.64 5.95
C PHE A 127 7.30 -21.11 5.37
N ALA A 128 7.33 -21.70 4.17
CA ALA A 128 6.12 -22.09 3.44
C ALA A 128 5.33 -23.17 4.19
N ASP A 129 6.00 -24.22 4.67
CA ASP A 129 5.37 -25.28 5.46
C ASP A 129 4.89 -24.76 6.81
N GLY A 130 5.71 -23.98 7.50
CA GLY A 130 5.35 -23.39 8.80
C GLY A 130 4.10 -22.52 8.71
N TYR A 131 3.98 -21.66 7.69
CA TYR A 131 2.78 -20.86 7.49
C TYR A 131 1.59 -21.68 6.99
N ASN A 132 1.80 -22.66 6.11
CA ASN A 132 0.72 -23.48 5.56
C ASN A 132 0.08 -24.39 6.63
N MET A 133 0.91 -25.00 7.50
CA MET A 133 0.47 -25.94 8.54
C MET A 133 -0.13 -25.26 9.78
N THR A 134 0.22 -24.01 10.08
CA THR A 134 -0.44 -23.24 11.15
C THR A 134 -1.85 -22.84 10.70
N ALA A 135 -2.86 -23.17 11.52
CA ALA A 135 -4.26 -22.91 11.17
C ALA A 135 -4.52 -21.40 11.14
N ASN A 136 -4.24 -20.73 12.25
CA ASN A 136 -4.50 -19.29 12.41
C ASN A 136 -3.23 -18.46 12.16
N ALA A 137 -2.73 -18.51 10.92
CA ALA A 137 -1.56 -17.73 10.50
C ALA A 137 -1.97 -16.44 9.77
N ILE A 138 -1.44 -15.30 10.21
CA ILE A 138 -1.65 -14.00 9.59
C ILE A 138 -0.30 -13.50 9.03
N LEU A 139 -0.28 -13.09 7.77
CA LEU A 139 0.86 -12.40 7.16
C LEU A 139 0.55 -10.90 7.09
N VAL A 140 1.36 -10.08 7.74
CA VAL A 140 1.22 -8.62 7.78
C VAL A 140 2.34 -8.01 6.95
N PHE A 141 2.00 -7.19 5.96
CA PHE A 141 2.99 -6.49 5.14
C PHE A 141 2.62 -5.02 4.94
N SER A 142 3.62 -4.17 4.70
CA SER A 142 3.42 -2.76 4.38
C SER A 142 3.65 -2.49 2.90
N GLU A 143 2.67 -1.85 2.24
CA GLU A 143 2.81 -1.41 0.85
C GLU A 143 3.93 -0.38 0.66
N LYS A 144 4.34 0.30 1.75
CA LYS A 144 5.51 1.19 1.75
C LYS A 144 6.80 0.45 1.45
N GLU A 145 6.94 -0.82 1.86
CA GLU A 145 8.22 -1.54 1.79
C GLU A 145 8.30 -2.51 0.60
N ILE A 146 7.16 -2.92 0.03
CA ILE A 146 7.11 -3.95 -1.02
C ILE A 146 6.59 -3.42 -2.35
N SER A 147 6.92 -4.12 -3.43
CA SER A 147 6.44 -3.79 -4.78
C SER A 147 5.03 -4.31 -5.05
N ALA A 148 4.36 -3.76 -6.07
CA ALA A 148 3.04 -4.21 -6.48
C ALA A 148 3.04 -5.70 -6.88
N ASN A 149 4.07 -6.17 -7.60
CA ASN A 149 4.17 -7.58 -7.98
C ASN A 149 4.46 -8.48 -6.76
N THR A 150 5.18 -7.99 -5.76
CA THR A 150 5.32 -8.70 -4.47
C THR A 150 3.96 -8.85 -3.79
N SER A 151 3.14 -7.80 -3.74
CA SER A 151 1.78 -7.85 -3.18
C SER A 151 0.89 -8.86 -3.91
N VAL A 152 1.01 -8.97 -5.24
CA VAL A 152 0.32 -9.99 -6.05
C VAL A 152 0.77 -11.40 -5.65
N GLU A 153 2.07 -11.63 -5.51
CA GLU A 153 2.58 -12.96 -5.11
C GLU A 153 2.24 -13.31 -3.65
N ILE A 154 2.17 -12.35 -2.74
CA ILE A 154 1.63 -12.55 -1.38
C ILE A 154 0.14 -12.95 -1.45
N ARG A 155 -0.64 -12.30 -2.33
CA ARG A 155 -2.04 -12.68 -2.54
C ARG A 155 -2.15 -14.12 -3.04
N ASN A 156 -1.36 -14.49 -4.06
CA ASN A 156 -1.30 -15.86 -4.56
C ASN A 156 -0.93 -16.84 -3.44
N PHE A 157 0.07 -16.52 -2.60
CA PHE A 157 0.47 -17.34 -1.46
C PHE A 157 -0.69 -17.59 -0.48
N ALA A 158 -1.42 -16.53 -0.15
CA ALA A 158 -2.56 -16.61 0.76
C ALA A 158 -3.75 -17.40 0.15
N MET A 159 -3.92 -17.35 -1.18
CA MET A 159 -4.86 -18.19 -1.92
C MET A 159 -4.42 -19.67 -1.94
N LEU A 160 -3.14 -19.95 -2.23
CA LEU A 160 -2.57 -21.30 -2.24
C LEU A 160 -2.73 -21.98 -0.88
N THR A 161 -2.53 -21.25 0.21
CA THR A 161 -2.69 -21.77 1.59
C THR A 161 -4.15 -21.80 2.05
N GLY A 162 -5.07 -21.22 1.25
CA GLY A 162 -6.51 -21.18 1.53
C GLY A 162 -6.89 -20.41 2.79
N LYS A 163 -6.11 -19.38 3.15
CA LYS A 163 -6.28 -18.59 4.38
C LYS A 163 -7.04 -17.27 4.16
N LEU A 164 -7.17 -16.79 2.92
CA LEU A 164 -7.92 -15.57 2.63
C LEU A 164 -9.41 -15.70 2.97
N GLY A 165 -9.97 -14.66 3.60
CA GLY A 165 -11.39 -14.58 3.92
C GLY A 165 -11.85 -15.48 5.07
N LYS A 166 -10.92 -16.05 5.84
CA LYS A 166 -11.21 -16.88 7.03
C LYS A 166 -10.86 -16.13 8.31
N THR A 167 -11.51 -16.53 9.41
CA THR A 167 -11.34 -15.89 10.71
C THR A 167 -9.93 -16.09 11.25
N SER A 168 -9.29 -15.01 11.70
CA SER A 168 -7.97 -14.99 12.36
C SER A 168 -6.83 -15.60 11.54
N MET A 169 -6.94 -15.57 10.21
CA MET A 169 -5.91 -16.01 9.28
C MET A 169 -6.00 -15.23 7.97
N GLY A 170 -4.93 -15.30 7.17
CA GLY A 170 -4.86 -14.64 5.87
C GLY A 170 -3.82 -13.53 5.86
N VAL A 171 -4.17 -12.38 5.31
CA VAL A 171 -3.24 -11.27 5.08
C VAL A 171 -3.76 -9.97 5.65
N ILE A 172 -2.86 -9.16 6.18
CA ILE A 172 -3.10 -7.76 6.50
C ILE A 172 -2.16 -6.93 5.63
N SER A 173 -2.75 -6.25 4.65
CA SER A 173 -2.05 -5.25 3.84
C SER A 173 -2.16 -3.92 4.57
N LEU A 174 -1.04 -3.31 4.95
CA LEU A 174 -0.97 -2.00 5.56
C LEU A 174 -0.72 -0.95 4.47
N LYS A 175 -1.71 -0.06 4.28
CA LYS A 175 -1.60 1.10 3.39
C LYS A 175 -0.66 2.16 3.97
N GLU A 176 0.02 2.88 3.09
CA GLU A 176 0.91 3.98 3.47
C GLU A 176 0.14 5.25 3.87
N LYS A 177 -0.95 5.60 3.16
CA LYS A 177 -1.73 6.81 3.41
C LYS A 177 -3.07 6.51 4.05
N ASN A 178 -3.60 7.48 4.79
CA ASN A 178 -4.84 7.41 5.56
C ASN A 178 -6.10 7.13 4.72
N ASN A 179 -6.09 7.44 3.42
CA ASN A 179 -7.23 7.26 2.53
C ASN A 179 -6.90 6.56 1.20
N SER A 180 -5.78 5.82 1.11
CA SER A 180 -5.43 5.08 -0.11
C SER A 180 -6.53 4.10 -0.52
N GLU A 181 -7.16 3.44 0.46
CA GLU A 181 -8.28 2.52 0.19
C GLU A 181 -9.50 3.27 -0.34
N GLY A 182 -9.73 4.51 0.12
CA GLY A 182 -10.82 5.35 -0.39
C GLY A 182 -10.63 5.65 -1.87
N ILE A 183 -9.42 6.04 -2.29
CA ILE A 183 -9.10 6.30 -3.71
C ILE A 183 -9.32 5.05 -4.56
N ILE A 184 -8.87 3.87 -4.08
CA ILE A 184 -9.06 2.59 -4.77
C ILE A 184 -10.54 2.24 -4.92
N ASN A 185 -11.36 2.48 -3.89
CA ASN A 185 -12.79 2.15 -3.90
C ASN A 185 -13.57 2.94 -4.95
N PHE A 186 -13.15 4.15 -5.29
CA PHE A 186 -13.83 4.96 -6.29
C PHE A 186 -13.50 4.58 -7.73
N GLU A 187 -12.75 3.49 -7.92
CA GLU A 187 -12.19 3.15 -9.22
C GLU A 187 -11.60 4.41 -9.86
N VAL A 188 -10.93 5.24 -9.04
CA VAL A 188 -9.83 6.09 -9.51
C VAL A 188 -8.72 5.11 -9.85
N ASP A 189 -9.04 4.25 -10.83
CA ASP A 189 -8.13 3.42 -11.52
C ASP A 189 -7.14 4.42 -12.07
N SER A 190 -5.87 4.20 -11.72
CA SER A 190 -4.78 4.74 -12.50
C SER A 190 -5.22 4.60 -13.94
N LEU A 191 -5.43 5.69 -14.66
CA LEU A 191 -5.71 5.64 -16.09
C LEU A 191 -4.44 5.07 -16.75
N THR A 192 -4.31 3.75 -16.63
CA THR A 192 -3.39 2.76 -17.14
C THR A 192 -1.91 2.92 -16.77
N ASN A 193 -1.19 1.80 -16.85
CA ASN A 193 0.26 1.74 -17.15
C ASN A 193 0.70 2.74 -18.26
N ASN A 194 -0.23 3.29 -19.03
CA ASN A 194 -0.04 4.30 -20.06
C ASN A 194 0.00 5.76 -19.55
N LEU A 195 -0.39 6.12 -18.31
CA LEU A 195 -0.27 7.53 -17.88
C LEU A 195 1.20 7.97 -17.89
N LYS A 196 2.08 7.16 -17.29
CA LYS A 196 3.52 7.38 -17.34
C LYS A 196 4.02 7.44 -18.78
N GLU A 197 3.60 6.51 -19.65
CA GLU A 197 4.00 6.52 -21.07
C GLU A 197 3.50 7.76 -21.81
N LYS A 198 2.29 8.26 -21.49
CA LYS A 198 1.73 9.49 -22.05
C LYS A 198 2.47 10.73 -21.54
N LEU A 199 2.88 10.75 -20.27
CA LEU A 199 3.72 11.80 -19.69
C LEU A 199 5.11 11.80 -20.32
N ASP A 200 5.75 10.62 -20.40
CA ASP A 200 7.07 10.42 -21.04
C ASP A 200 7.05 10.82 -22.52
N SER A 201 5.97 10.51 -23.24
CA SER A 201 5.80 10.87 -24.66
C SER A 201 5.27 12.30 -24.89
N GLY A 202 5.00 13.06 -23.84
CA GLY A 202 4.49 14.44 -23.95
C GLY A 202 3.07 14.55 -24.55
N LYS A 203 2.28 13.46 -24.51
CA LYS A 203 0.89 13.42 -24.97
C LYS A 203 -0.08 14.10 -24.01
N VAL A 204 0.28 14.21 -22.73
CA VAL A 204 -0.50 14.95 -21.74
C VAL A 204 -0.05 16.42 -21.77
N LYS A 205 -0.98 17.30 -22.13
CA LYS A 205 -0.73 18.75 -22.26
C LYS A 205 -1.29 19.57 -21.11
N ASN A 206 -2.22 19.01 -20.36
CA ASN A 206 -2.79 19.66 -19.18
C ASN A 206 -2.74 18.68 -18.01
N LEU A 207 -2.27 19.15 -16.86
CA LEU A 207 -2.22 18.37 -15.62
C LEU A 207 -3.01 19.06 -14.52
N PHE A 208 -3.77 18.27 -13.77
CA PHE A 208 -4.33 18.66 -12.49
C PHE A 208 -3.70 17.77 -11.43
N ILE A 209 -2.97 18.36 -10.49
CA ILE A 209 -2.29 17.66 -9.41
C ILE A 209 -2.94 18.07 -8.10
N PHE A 210 -3.47 17.11 -7.35
CA PHE A 210 -4.18 17.34 -6.09
C PHE A 210 -3.42 16.72 -4.92
N GLY A 211 -2.95 17.54 -3.99
CA GLY A 211 -2.34 17.08 -2.74
C GLY A 211 -1.09 16.20 -2.92
N GLU A 212 -0.39 16.34 -4.05
CA GLU A 212 0.81 15.58 -4.39
C GLU A 212 1.95 16.52 -4.81
N ASP A 213 3.18 16.14 -4.45
CA ASP A 213 4.42 16.86 -4.79
C ASP A 213 5.40 15.97 -5.57
N PRO A 214 5.08 15.56 -6.81
CA PRO A 214 5.95 14.70 -7.62
C PRO A 214 7.34 15.28 -7.84
N ILE A 215 7.49 16.60 -7.95
CA ILE A 215 8.81 17.24 -8.12
C ILE A 215 9.62 17.19 -6.83
N GLY A 216 9.04 17.54 -5.69
CA GLY A 216 9.74 17.56 -4.40
C GLY A 216 10.05 16.17 -3.85
N CYS A 217 9.25 15.17 -4.23
CA CYS A 217 9.37 13.79 -3.75
C CYS A 217 10.01 12.82 -4.76
N SER A 218 10.45 13.26 -5.94
CA SER A 218 11.00 12.33 -6.94
C SER A 218 12.34 11.71 -6.54
N THR A 219 12.49 10.40 -6.80
CA THR A 219 13.78 9.71 -6.75
C THR A 219 14.62 9.93 -8.03
N ASN A 220 13.98 10.37 -9.12
CA ASN A 220 14.59 10.65 -10.41
C ASN A 220 14.08 11.97 -10.99
N ASN A 221 14.66 13.06 -10.49
CA ASN A 221 14.29 14.42 -10.84
C ASN A 221 14.30 14.68 -12.35
N ASN A 222 15.20 14.06 -13.13
CA ASN A 222 15.30 14.36 -14.57
C ASN A 222 14.05 13.93 -15.35
N ASN A 223 13.53 12.73 -15.08
CA ASN A 223 12.35 12.23 -15.79
C ASN A 223 11.09 13.01 -15.40
N VAL A 224 10.88 13.20 -14.09
CA VAL A 224 9.70 13.91 -13.61
C VAL A 224 9.72 15.36 -14.06
N ASN A 225 10.86 16.06 -13.99
CA ASN A 225 10.99 17.43 -14.52
C ASN A 225 10.63 17.52 -16.01
N ASN A 226 10.94 16.51 -16.82
CA ASN A 226 10.59 16.52 -18.24
C ASN A 226 9.08 16.44 -18.48
N TRP A 227 8.32 15.78 -17.60
CA TRP A 227 6.85 15.79 -17.70
C TRP A 227 6.29 17.20 -17.61
N PHE A 228 6.79 18.01 -16.68
CA PHE A 228 6.34 19.39 -16.49
C PHE A 228 6.80 20.31 -17.61
N LYS A 229 7.99 20.09 -18.19
CA LYS A 229 8.46 20.83 -19.38
C LYS A 229 7.62 20.56 -20.63
N ASN A 230 7.10 19.34 -20.76
CA ASN A 230 6.32 18.90 -21.91
C ASN A 230 4.81 19.18 -21.78
N THR A 231 4.37 19.63 -20.60
CA THR A 231 2.98 19.99 -20.29
C THR A 231 2.81 21.50 -20.49
N ASP A 232 1.72 21.91 -21.12
CA ASP A 232 1.48 23.31 -21.48
C ASP A 232 0.79 24.08 -20.33
N PHE A 233 -0.06 23.40 -19.55
CA PHE A 233 -0.77 24.00 -18.42
C PHE A 233 -0.86 23.05 -17.23
N VAL A 234 -0.42 23.51 -16.06
CA VAL A 234 -0.41 22.70 -14.83
C VAL A 234 -1.22 23.43 -13.76
N VAL A 235 -2.25 22.76 -13.26
CA VAL A 235 -3.01 23.18 -12.07
C VAL A 235 -2.51 22.36 -10.89
N VAL A 236 -2.15 23.04 -9.79
CA VAL A 236 -1.81 22.39 -8.52
C VAL A 236 -2.78 22.85 -7.46
N GLN A 237 -3.48 21.91 -6.83
CA GLN A 237 -4.31 22.15 -5.67
C GLN A 237 -3.65 21.49 -4.45
N ASP A 238 -3.00 22.30 -3.61
CA ASP A 238 -2.17 21.83 -2.49
C ASP A 238 -2.29 22.77 -1.29
N TYR A 239 -1.95 22.24 -0.11
CA TYR A 239 -1.94 22.98 1.16
C TYR A 239 -0.74 23.93 1.26
N PHE A 240 0.35 23.62 0.58
CA PHE A 240 1.60 24.36 0.66
C PHE A 240 2.10 24.79 -0.72
N MET A 241 2.95 25.82 -0.73
CA MET A 241 3.78 26.13 -1.89
C MET A 241 4.91 25.08 -2.04
N THR A 242 4.57 23.92 -2.60
CA THR A 242 5.47 22.78 -2.85
C THR A 242 6.40 23.04 -4.04
N GLU A 243 7.39 22.17 -4.28
CA GLU A 243 8.24 22.31 -5.48
C GLU A 243 7.42 22.13 -6.75
N THR A 244 6.43 21.25 -6.73
CA THR A 244 5.46 21.09 -7.83
C THR A 244 4.60 22.33 -8.00
N ALA A 245 4.09 22.94 -6.91
CA ALA A 245 3.27 24.15 -6.98
C ALA A 245 4.03 25.35 -7.57
N LYS A 246 5.33 25.49 -7.29
CA LYS A 246 6.17 26.55 -7.88
C LYS A 246 6.28 26.48 -9.40
N LEU A 247 6.06 25.30 -10.00
CA LEU A 247 6.06 25.10 -11.45
C LEU A 247 4.66 25.20 -12.07
N ALA A 248 3.61 25.40 -11.26
CA ALA A 248 2.24 25.43 -11.72
C ALA A 248 1.91 26.70 -12.51
N SER A 249 1.05 26.56 -13.51
CA SER A 249 0.42 27.69 -14.22
C SER A 249 -0.70 28.32 -13.39
N LEU A 250 -1.38 27.52 -12.58
CA LEU A 250 -2.43 27.94 -11.66
C LEU A 250 -2.30 27.17 -10.35
N ILE A 251 -2.35 27.89 -9.23
CA ILE A 251 -2.35 27.32 -7.89
C ILE A 251 -3.72 27.56 -7.27
N LEU A 252 -4.32 26.49 -6.76
CA LEU A 252 -5.57 26.50 -6.01
C LEU A 252 -5.27 26.14 -4.55
N PRO A 253 -5.46 27.04 -3.58
CA PRO A 253 -5.19 26.74 -2.18
C PRO A 253 -6.10 25.62 -1.68
N ALA A 254 -5.54 24.51 -1.20
CA ALA A 254 -6.34 23.39 -0.70
C ALA A 254 -6.72 23.59 0.77
N SER A 255 -7.95 23.23 1.12
CA SER A 255 -8.43 23.14 2.50
C SER A 255 -8.06 21.81 3.13
N PHE A 256 -7.51 21.83 4.34
CA PHE A 256 -7.20 20.63 5.10
C PHE A 256 -8.47 19.84 5.47
N PRO A 257 -8.38 18.51 5.61
CA PRO A 257 -9.51 17.70 6.03
C PRO A 257 -10.14 18.17 7.34
N PHE A 258 -9.34 18.58 8.34
CA PHE A 258 -9.88 19.03 9.63
C PHE A 258 -10.72 20.32 9.52
N GLU A 259 -10.58 21.09 8.45
CA GLU A 259 -11.34 22.33 8.23
C GLU A 259 -12.75 22.01 7.75
N THR A 260 -12.86 21.08 6.81
CA THR A 260 -14.11 20.76 6.12
C THR A 260 -14.87 19.57 6.72
N GLY A 261 -14.17 18.73 7.48
CA GLY A 261 -14.67 17.40 7.83
C GLY A 261 -14.69 16.48 6.62
N GLY A 262 -15.19 15.27 6.84
CA GLY A 262 -15.34 14.28 5.78
C GLY A 262 -15.21 12.85 6.28
N SER A 263 -14.67 11.98 5.44
CA SER A 263 -14.39 10.60 5.82
C SER A 263 -13.11 10.07 5.18
N PHE A 264 -12.51 9.09 5.85
CA PHE A 264 -11.42 8.30 5.30
C PHE A 264 -11.76 6.82 5.35
N THR A 265 -11.39 6.08 4.30
CA THR A 265 -11.42 4.62 4.30
C THR A 265 -10.03 4.11 4.66
N ASN A 266 -9.93 3.44 5.82
CA ASN A 266 -8.66 2.92 6.29
C ASN A 266 -8.28 1.59 5.61
N THR A 267 -7.11 1.06 5.96
CA THR A 267 -6.55 -0.20 5.44
C THR A 267 -7.40 -1.45 5.70
N GLN A 268 -8.35 -1.36 6.63
CA GLN A 268 -9.33 -2.42 6.94
C GLN A 268 -10.64 -2.25 6.15
N LYS A 269 -10.68 -1.29 5.22
CA LYS A 269 -11.88 -0.88 4.48
C LYS A 269 -12.99 -0.27 5.34
N VAL A 270 -12.64 0.19 6.55
CA VAL A 270 -13.61 0.86 7.42
C VAL A 270 -13.62 2.34 7.10
N ILE A 271 -14.79 2.85 6.75
CA ILE A 271 -15.06 4.29 6.58
C ILE A 271 -15.18 4.92 7.96
N GLN A 272 -14.34 5.90 8.24
CA GLN A 272 -14.34 6.68 9.47
C GLN A 272 -14.70 8.12 9.12
N GLN A 273 -15.77 8.63 9.74
CA GLN A 273 -16.21 10.01 9.59
C GLN A 273 -15.58 10.88 10.67
N PHE A 274 -15.36 12.15 10.33
CA PHE A 274 -14.88 13.16 11.28
C PHE A 274 -15.49 14.51 10.93
N ASP A 275 -15.76 15.30 11.96
CA ASP A 275 -16.30 16.64 11.83
C ASP A 275 -15.21 17.65 11.49
N GLY A 276 -15.58 18.64 10.68
CA GLY A 276 -14.73 19.80 10.40
C GLY A 276 -14.86 20.84 11.49
N THR A 277 -13.81 21.63 11.69
CA THR A 277 -13.87 22.82 12.55
C THR A 277 -14.57 24.00 11.88
N ASN A 278 -14.90 23.90 10.58
CA ASN A 278 -15.46 24.96 9.75
C ASN A 278 -14.63 26.24 9.84
N SER A 279 -13.33 26.13 9.54
CA SER A 279 -12.43 27.29 9.50
C SER A 279 -12.77 28.18 8.29
N ASP A 280 -12.79 29.49 8.50
CA ASP A 280 -12.91 30.47 7.40
C ASP A 280 -11.54 30.79 6.76
N ILE A 281 -10.53 29.91 6.92
CA ILE A 281 -9.16 30.14 6.43
C ILE A 281 -9.14 30.22 4.91
N ILE A 282 -9.97 29.39 4.24
CA ILE A 282 -10.14 29.39 2.79
C ILE A 282 -11.62 29.58 2.49
N SER A 283 -11.95 30.57 1.66
CA SER A 283 -13.33 30.91 1.29
C SER A 283 -14.05 29.79 0.53
N ASP A 284 -13.33 29.10 -0.34
CA ASP A 284 -13.83 27.96 -1.12
C ASP A 284 -13.01 26.72 -0.79
N CYS A 285 -13.64 25.69 -0.21
CA CYS A 285 -12.96 24.43 0.07
C CYS A 285 -12.68 23.61 -1.21
N ASN A 286 -11.88 22.55 -1.08
CA ASN A 286 -11.41 21.72 -2.21
C ASN A 286 -12.52 21.34 -3.20
N LEU A 287 -13.64 20.83 -2.67
CA LEU A 287 -14.78 20.37 -3.47
C LEU A 287 -15.48 21.52 -4.20
N THR A 288 -15.69 22.65 -3.51
CA THR A 288 -16.30 23.86 -4.08
C THR A 288 -15.46 24.43 -5.21
N GLN A 289 -14.13 24.43 -5.05
CA GLN A 289 -13.21 24.84 -6.12
C GLN A 289 -13.32 23.92 -7.35
N LEU A 290 -13.36 22.59 -7.15
CA LEU A 290 -13.51 21.62 -8.24
C LEU A 290 -14.85 21.78 -8.98
N VAL A 291 -15.96 21.95 -8.26
CA VAL A 291 -17.28 22.20 -8.84
C VAL A 291 -17.28 23.52 -9.64
N SER A 292 -16.66 24.57 -9.10
CA SER A 292 -16.55 25.87 -9.77
C SER A 292 -15.69 25.79 -11.04
N LEU A 293 -14.60 25.03 -11.01
CA LEU A 293 -13.76 24.77 -12.19
C LEU A 293 -14.53 23.97 -13.25
N ALA A 294 -15.22 22.91 -12.85
CA ALA A 294 -16.05 22.10 -13.74
C ALA A 294 -17.12 22.95 -14.46
N LYS A 295 -17.79 23.85 -13.72
CA LYS A 295 -18.75 24.82 -14.29
C LYS A 295 -18.10 25.74 -15.32
N LYS A 296 -16.93 26.32 -15.01
CA LYS A 296 -16.19 27.19 -15.93
C LYS A 296 -15.73 26.46 -17.20
N LEU A 297 -15.43 25.17 -17.09
CA LEU A 297 -15.04 24.31 -18.21
C LEU A 297 -16.25 23.73 -18.97
N ASN A 298 -17.49 24.11 -18.61
CA ASN A 298 -18.73 23.57 -19.19
C ASN A 298 -18.82 22.03 -19.11
N ILE A 299 -18.22 21.42 -18.09
CA ILE A 299 -18.36 19.99 -17.82
C ILE A 299 -19.80 19.75 -17.35
N LYS A 300 -20.56 18.99 -18.13
CA LYS A 300 -21.95 18.63 -17.80
C LYS A 300 -21.94 17.62 -16.64
N GLY A 301 -22.83 17.79 -15.67
CA GLY A 301 -22.93 16.90 -14.51
C GLY A 301 -23.11 17.66 -13.20
N ILE A 302 -22.40 17.21 -12.16
CA ILE A 302 -22.59 17.56 -10.75
C ILE A 302 -22.47 19.07 -10.49
N GLN A 303 -23.46 19.65 -9.82
CA GLN A 303 -23.61 21.09 -9.62
C GLN A 303 -23.31 21.55 -8.18
N THR A 304 -23.29 20.64 -7.22
CA THR A 304 -23.10 20.92 -5.78
C THR A 304 -22.25 19.85 -5.09
N GLY A 305 -21.69 20.18 -3.92
CA GLY A 305 -20.93 19.21 -3.12
C GLY A 305 -21.79 18.07 -2.56
N ASP A 306 -23.06 18.33 -2.26
CA ASP A 306 -24.00 17.33 -1.74
C ASP A 306 -24.34 16.25 -2.77
N GLU A 307 -24.46 16.63 -4.04
CA GLU A 307 -24.61 15.69 -5.15
C GLU A 307 -23.38 14.78 -5.27
N VAL A 308 -22.17 15.32 -5.11
CA VAL A 308 -20.93 14.51 -5.11
C VAL A 308 -20.97 13.49 -3.98
N ASN A 309 -21.25 13.92 -2.75
CA ASN A 309 -21.28 13.02 -1.59
C ASN A 309 -22.33 11.91 -1.74
N THR A 310 -23.50 12.25 -2.30
CA THR A 310 -24.57 11.27 -2.55
C THR A 310 -24.14 10.21 -3.57
N GLU A 311 -23.51 10.63 -4.67
CA GLU A 311 -23.03 9.70 -5.69
C GLU A 311 -21.88 8.84 -5.17
N MET A 312 -20.98 9.46 -4.42
CA MET A 312 -19.86 8.81 -3.73
C MET A 312 -20.34 7.65 -2.84
N LEU A 313 -21.40 7.87 -2.05
CA LEU A 313 -21.98 6.82 -1.20
C LEU A 313 -22.59 5.67 -2.02
N LYS A 314 -23.23 5.95 -3.16
CA LYS A 314 -23.76 4.90 -4.05
C LYS A 314 -22.65 4.03 -4.61
N GLU A 315 -21.53 4.63 -5.01
CA GLU A 315 -20.38 3.88 -5.55
C GLU A 315 -19.74 2.97 -4.50
N ILE A 316 -19.46 3.48 -3.29
CA ILE A 316 -18.84 2.65 -2.22
C ILE A 316 -19.74 1.48 -1.80
N THR A 317 -21.06 1.62 -1.93
CA THR A 317 -22.01 0.58 -1.54
C THR A 317 -22.20 -0.52 -2.59
N LYS A 318 -21.65 -0.36 -3.81
CA LYS A 318 -21.63 -1.42 -4.82
C LYS A 318 -20.76 -2.58 -4.30
N THR A 319 -21.42 -3.64 -3.87
CA THR A 319 -20.76 -4.83 -3.31
C THR A 319 -20.63 -5.91 -4.39
N ASN A 320 -19.42 -6.10 -4.91
CA ASN A 320 -19.07 -7.29 -5.71
C ASN A 320 -18.82 -8.48 -4.77
N ASN A 321 -19.88 -8.98 -4.12
CA ASN A 321 -19.77 -10.03 -3.09
C ASN A 321 -19.55 -11.46 -3.63
N ASN A 322 -19.41 -11.65 -4.95
CA ASN A 322 -19.40 -12.98 -5.58
C ASN A 322 -18.28 -13.22 -6.60
N GLU A 323 -17.28 -12.36 -6.71
CA GLU A 323 -16.18 -12.61 -7.65
C GLU A 323 -15.19 -13.64 -7.09
N MET A 324 -14.85 -14.64 -7.93
CA MET A 324 -13.78 -15.57 -7.59
C MET A 324 -12.44 -14.85 -7.56
N LEU A 325 -11.59 -15.19 -6.59
CA LEU A 325 -10.25 -14.64 -6.48
C LEU A 325 -9.39 -15.18 -7.63
N ALA A 326 -8.98 -14.33 -8.57
CA ALA A 326 -8.14 -14.76 -9.68
C ALA A 326 -6.68 -14.96 -9.25
N PHE A 327 -6.03 -16.02 -9.70
CA PHE A 327 -4.57 -16.11 -9.65
C PHE A 327 -3.97 -15.22 -10.75
N GLU A 328 -2.91 -14.49 -10.42
CA GLU A 328 -2.18 -13.66 -11.36
C GLU A 328 -0.72 -14.10 -11.43
N ASN A 329 -0.16 -14.21 -12.62
CA ASN A 329 1.26 -14.55 -12.76
C ASN A 329 2.09 -13.28 -12.96
N THR A 330 3.13 -13.12 -12.14
CA THR A 330 4.15 -12.10 -12.34
C THR A 330 5.45 -12.76 -12.84
N THR A 331 6.16 -12.10 -13.75
CA THR A 331 7.40 -12.62 -14.36
C THR A 331 8.66 -12.00 -13.78
N THR A 332 8.55 -10.77 -13.26
CA THR A 332 9.66 -10.03 -12.66
C THR A 332 9.15 -9.16 -11.51
N ASP A 333 10.05 -8.80 -10.60
CA ASP A 333 9.77 -7.72 -9.66
C ASP A 333 9.60 -6.38 -10.40
N ASN A 334 8.81 -5.47 -9.84
CA ASN A 334 8.54 -4.14 -10.38
C ASN A 334 8.75 -3.03 -9.35
N ASN A 335 9.74 -3.20 -8.47
CA ASN A 335 10.11 -2.21 -7.45
C ASN A 335 10.77 -0.96 -8.08
N ASN A 336 9.98 -0.15 -8.80
CA ASN A 336 10.40 1.09 -9.44
C ASN A 336 9.72 2.27 -8.74
N LYS A 337 10.11 2.55 -7.49
CA LYS A 337 9.60 3.73 -6.76
C LYS A 337 10.04 5.02 -7.45
N LEU A 338 9.08 5.72 -8.05
CA LEU A 338 9.30 7.02 -8.71
C LEU A 338 9.36 8.18 -7.71
N PHE A 339 8.70 7.99 -6.57
CA PHE A 339 8.56 9.00 -5.53
C PHE A 339 8.84 8.38 -4.16
N ASP A 340 9.50 9.15 -3.30
CA ASP A 340 9.60 8.89 -1.88
C ASP A 340 8.44 9.56 -1.13
N PHE A 341 8.28 9.23 0.16
CA PHE A 341 7.28 9.86 1.06
C PHE A 341 5.83 9.75 0.57
N GLY A 342 5.54 8.79 -0.30
CA GLY A 342 4.26 8.62 -0.96
C GLY A 342 3.82 9.84 -1.78
N CYS A 343 4.77 10.54 -2.42
CA CYS A 343 4.52 11.73 -3.26
C CYS A 343 3.87 12.90 -2.50
N ASP A 344 4.15 13.03 -1.19
CA ASP A 344 3.43 13.95 -0.32
C ASP A 344 4.40 14.84 0.45
N ASN A 345 4.36 16.14 0.15
CA ASN A 345 5.22 17.12 0.78
C ASN A 345 4.97 17.27 2.30
N PHE A 346 3.76 17.00 2.80
CA PHE A 346 3.51 17.03 4.24
C PHE A 346 4.28 15.92 4.96
N VAL A 347 4.26 14.69 4.43
CA VAL A 347 5.04 13.57 4.97
C VAL A 347 6.54 13.82 4.83
N LEU A 348 7.00 14.31 3.68
CA LEU A 348 8.40 14.72 3.47
C LEU A 348 8.87 15.73 4.54
N ARG A 349 8.06 16.75 4.83
CA ARG A 349 8.37 17.77 5.84
C ARG A 349 8.44 17.16 7.24
N PHE A 350 7.49 16.31 7.59
CA PHE A 350 7.46 15.65 8.89
C PHE A 350 8.69 14.76 9.09
N GLU A 351 9.00 13.89 8.12
CA GLU A 351 10.17 12.99 8.18
C GLU A 351 11.47 13.78 8.30
N LYS A 352 11.67 14.80 7.46
CA LYS A 352 12.85 15.69 7.56
C LYS A 352 12.94 16.38 8.91
N TYR A 353 11.82 16.90 9.44
CA TYR A 353 11.80 17.54 10.74
C TYR A 353 12.15 16.57 11.86
N PHE A 354 11.56 15.36 11.81
CA PHE A 354 11.82 14.29 12.75
C PHE A 354 13.30 13.90 12.73
N GLU A 355 13.84 13.54 11.57
CA GLU A 355 15.26 13.18 11.40
C GLU A 355 16.20 14.26 11.91
N ASN A 356 15.98 15.52 11.54
CA ASN A 356 16.79 16.67 11.98
C ASN A 356 16.73 16.87 13.50
N SER A 357 15.58 16.60 14.12
CA SER A 357 15.40 16.74 15.58
C SER A 357 16.25 15.72 16.37
N PHE A 358 16.60 14.58 15.77
CA PHE A 358 17.42 13.55 16.40
C PHE A 358 18.89 13.57 15.95
N THR A 359 19.22 14.07 14.75
CA THR A 359 20.63 14.22 14.32
C THR A 359 21.38 15.33 15.07
N ILE A 360 20.67 16.36 15.54
CA ILE A 360 21.26 17.42 16.39
C ILE A 360 21.64 16.89 17.79
N LYS A 361 21.17 15.69 18.18
CA LYS A 361 21.34 15.09 19.51
C LYS A 361 22.50 14.09 19.66
N ASN A 362 23.41 14.00 18.69
CA ASN A 362 24.70 13.30 18.87
C ASN A 362 25.75 14.12 19.65
N LYS A 363 25.32 15.13 20.43
CA LYS A 363 26.08 15.63 21.57
C LYS A 363 25.53 14.94 22.82
N GLU A 364 26.28 13.96 23.31
CA GLU A 364 26.25 13.38 24.66
C GLU A 364 24.88 13.38 25.36
N TYR A 365 24.14 12.29 25.18
CA TYR A 365 23.20 11.87 26.21
C TYR A 365 23.84 10.71 26.98
N GLU A 366 24.49 11.03 28.10
CA GLU A 366 24.71 10.05 29.15
C GLU A 366 23.32 9.54 29.59
N ARG A 367 23.13 8.22 29.49
CA ARG A 367 21.97 7.57 30.11
C ARG A 367 22.08 7.81 31.62
N VAL A 368 21.15 8.58 32.18
CA VAL A 368 20.91 8.65 33.63
C VAL A 368 20.23 7.37 34.08
#